data_AF-A0A3G1A470-F1
#
_entry.id   AF-A0A3G1A470-F1
#
_cell.length_a   1.000
_cell.length_b   1.000
_cell.length_c   1.000
_cell.angle_alpha   90.00
_cell.angle_beta   90.00
_cell.angle_gamma   90.00
#
_symmetry.space_group_name_H-M   'P 1'
#
loop_
_entity.id
_entity.type
_entity.pdbx_description
1 polymer ?
#
loop_
_entity_poly.entity_id
_entity_poly.type
_entity_poly.pdbx_seq_one_letter_code
_entity_poly.pdbx_strand_id
1 'polypeptide(L)'
;MWCPSLNRKVYVLRIGHRPVRDHRVTTHVGLVARAFGADGVFLERHVEESIIKSLEKVVETWGGPFEIMKTVNPRHTVAEWKRNGGIVVHLTMYGENISDELLNLILSQNKDILVVVGGEKVPSWLYYESDYNIAIGNQPHSEVAALAIFLDRLFKGKELTREFHDAKLVVIPQKRGKKVVKKE
;
A
#
# COMPACT_ATOMS: atom_id res chain seq x y z
N MET A 1 10.77 2.65 20.54
CA MET A 1 10.26 1.39 21.12
C MET A 1 9.36 0.78 20.06
N TRP A 2 9.79 -0.35 19.49
CA TRP A 2 9.19 -0.98 18.31
C TRP A 2 7.72 -1.35 18.63
N CYS A 3 6.76 -0.57 18.11
CA CYS A 3 5.33 -0.89 18.21
C CYS A 3 5.06 -1.99 17.17
N PRO A 4 4.32 -3.06 17.50
CA PRO A 4 4.27 -4.22 16.63
C PRO A 4 3.65 -3.78 15.30
N SER A 5 4.47 -3.83 14.25
CA SER A 5 3.97 -4.27 12.95
C SER A 5 3.06 -5.46 13.24
N LEU A 6 1.93 -5.57 12.53
CA LEU A 6 1.24 -6.85 12.49
C LEU A 6 2.33 -7.94 12.31
N ASN A 7 2.23 -9.08 12.99
CA ASN A 7 3.23 -10.15 12.86
C ASN A 7 3.08 -10.88 11.50
N ARG A 8 3.00 -10.08 10.43
CA ARG A 8 2.75 -10.41 9.03
C ARG A 8 3.22 -9.23 8.18
N LYS A 9 3.50 -9.52 6.92
CA LYS A 9 3.83 -8.51 5.92
C LYS A 9 2.58 -7.98 5.23
N VAL A 10 2.59 -6.71 4.87
CA VAL A 10 1.55 -6.07 4.05
C VAL A 10 2.20 -5.41 2.84
N TYR A 11 1.87 -5.87 1.64
CA TYR A 11 2.37 -5.30 0.39
C TYR A 11 1.23 -4.77 -0.45
N VAL A 12 1.53 -3.78 -1.29
CA VAL A 12 0.57 -3.20 -2.23
C VAL A 12 0.96 -3.62 -3.65
N LEU A 13 0.00 -4.05 -4.47
CA LEU A 13 0.20 -4.29 -5.90
C LEU A 13 -0.61 -3.25 -6.67
N ARG A 14 0.08 -2.33 -7.35
CA ARG A 14 -0.55 -1.33 -8.23
C ARG A 14 -0.59 -1.86 -9.66
N ILE A 15 -1.79 -2.06 -10.19
CA ILE A 15 -2.01 -2.56 -11.56
C ILE A 15 -2.74 -1.56 -12.44
N GLY A 16 -2.62 -1.69 -13.77
CA GLY A 16 -3.30 -0.87 -14.76
C GLY A 16 -2.66 0.51 -14.93
N HIS A 17 -1.34 0.62 -14.79
CA HIS A 17 -0.63 1.90 -14.88
C HIS A 17 -0.56 2.35 -16.32
N ARG A 18 -0.96 3.60 -16.57
CA ARG A 18 -0.83 4.23 -17.89
C ARG A 18 0.37 5.18 -17.86
N PRO A 19 1.41 4.90 -18.66
CA PRO A 19 2.57 5.77 -18.78
C PRO A 19 2.16 7.21 -19.09
N VAL A 20 2.90 8.16 -18.54
CA VAL A 20 2.71 9.63 -18.62
C VAL A 20 1.44 10.12 -17.90
N ARG A 21 0.32 9.40 -17.99
CA ARG A 21 -0.97 9.80 -17.40
C ARG A 21 -1.03 9.59 -15.90
N ASP A 22 -0.54 8.46 -15.43
CA ASP A 22 -0.74 8.04 -14.04
C ASP A 22 0.50 8.26 -13.16
N HIS A 23 1.45 9.08 -13.62
CA HIS A 23 2.73 9.32 -12.94
C HIS A 23 2.54 9.79 -11.51
N ARG A 24 1.72 10.83 -11.33
CA ARG A 24 1.41 11.39 -10.02
C ARG A 24 0.66 10.40 -9.15
N VAL A 25 -0.40 9.77 -9.67
CA VAL A 25 -1.28 8.89 -8.87
C VAL A 25 -0.53 7.65 -8.42
N THR A 26 0.27 7.04 -9.29
CA THR A 26 1.09 5.86 -8.95
C THR A 26 2.16 6.19 -7.93
N THR A 27 2.78 7.37 -8.04
CA THR A 27 3.68 7.88 -7.00
C THR A 27 2.94 8.02 -5.67
N HIS A 28 1.73 8.59 -5.66
CA HIS A 28 0.94 8.75 -4.43
C HIS A 28 0.52 7.40 -3.83
N VAL A 29 0.16 6.41 -4.65
CA VAL A 29 -0.11 5.04 -4.17
C VAL A 29 1.11 4.48 -3.43
N GLY A 30 2.31 4.59 -4.00
CA GLY A 30 3.53 4.11 -3.34
C GLY A 30 3.86 4.88 -2.06
N LEU A 31 3.69 6.21 -2.07
CA LEU A 31 3.92 7.04 -0.88
C LEU A 31 2.90 6.76 0.24
N VAL A 32 1.63 6.55 -0.10
CA VAL A 32 0.58 6.17 0.84
C VAL A 32 0.86 4.78 1.39
N ALA A 33 1.21 3.80 0.55
CA ALA A 33 1.60 2.47 1.01
C ALA A 33 2.68 2.56 2.10
N ARG A 34 3.78 3.29 1.83
CA ARG A 34 4.86 3.51 2.80
C ARG A 34 4.38 4.22 4.06
N ALA A 35 3.70 5.35 3.91
CA ALA A 35 3.30 6.20 5.05
C ALA A 35 2.27 5.51 5.94
N PHE A 36 1.41 4.66 5.36
CA PHE A 36 0.35 3.95 6.06
C PHE A 36 0.75 2.51 6.44
N GLY A 37 2.06 2.25 6.52
CA GLY A 37 2.59 1.08 7.23
C GLY A 37 2.76 -0.19 6.41
N ALA A 38 2.50 -0.19 5.10
CA ALA A 38 2.87 -1.32 4.24
C ALA A 38 4.40 -1.49 4.19
N ASP A 39 4.85 -2.72 3.96
CA ASP A 39 6.26 -3.12 3.88
C ASP A 39 6.83 -2.95 2.46
N GLY A 40 5.97 -2.82 1.45
CA GLY A 40 6.43 -2.55 0.10
C GLY A 40 5.32 -2.40 -0.94
N VAL A 41 5.75 -2.10 -2.16
CA VAL A 41 4.88 -1.96 -3.32
C VAL A 41 5.45 -2.69 -4.54
N PHE A 42 4.59 -3.48 -5.20
CA PHE A 42 4.81 -4.00 -6.54
C PHE A 42 4.21 -3.04 -7.57
N LEU A 43 5.04 -2.62 -8.51
CA LEU A 43 4.70 -1.77 -9.65
C LEU A 43 4.85 -2.59 -10.94
N GLU A 44 3.97 -2.38 -11.91
CA GLU A 44 4.11 -3.05 -13.20
C GLU A 44 5.43 -2.68 -13.90
N ARG A 45 5.99 -3.60 -14.67
CA ARG A 45 7.30 -3.42 -15.32
C ARG A 45 7.42 -2.15 -16.17
N HIS A 46 6.33 -1.71 -16.78
CA HIS A 46 6.28 -0.53 -17.65
C HIS A 46 6.08 0.79 -16.90
N VAL A 47 5.96 0.77 -15.56
CA VAL A 47 5.99 1.98 -14.74
C VAL A 47 7.35 2.66 -14.89
N GLU A 48 7.35 3.98 -15.08
CA GLU A 48 8.57 4.71 -15.40
C GLU A 48 9.56 4.75 -14.24
N GLU A 49 10.84 4.68 -14.58
CA GLU A 49 11.94 4.68 -13.62
C GLU A 49 11.97 5.96 -12.75
N SER A 50 11.44 7.07 -13.25
CA SER A 50 11.35 8.32 -12.49
C SER A 50 10.40 8.22 -11.29
N ILE A 51 9.36 7.39 -11.37
CA ILE A 51 8.44 7.12 -10.24
C ILE A 51 9.18 6.33 -9.16
N ILE A 52 9.90 5.29 -9.57
CA ILE A 52 10.66 4.42 -8.67
C ILE A 52 11.73 5.22 -7.92
N LYS A 53 12.54 6.00 -8.66
CA LYS A 53 13.53 6.91 -8.06
C LYS A 53 12.92 7.92 -7.10
N SER A 54 11.69 8.38 -7.36
CA SER A 54 10.99 9.29 -6.46
C SER A 54 10.62 8.60 -5.14
N LEU A 55 10.14 7.36 -5.21
CA LEU A 55 9.84 6.55 -4.03
C LEU A 55 11.11 6.19 -3.25
N GLU A 56 12.15 5.72 -3.93
CA GLU A 56 13.46 5.38 -3.33
C GLU A 56 14.06 6.57 -2.62
N LYS A 57 14.04 7.77 -3.24
CA LYS A 57 14.53 9.00 -2.61
C LYS A 57 13.77 9.32 -1.33
N VAL A 58 12.46 9.07 -1.28
CA VAL A 58 11.68 9.27 -0.06
C VAL A 58 12.08 8.26 1.01
N VAL A 59 12.24 6.98 0.66
CA VAL A 59 12.73 5.94 1.60
C VAL A 59 14.12 6.31 2.14
N GLU A 60 15.06 6.67 1.27
CA GLU A 60 16.43 7.03 1.66
C GLU A 60 16.49 8.27 2.56
N THR A 61 15.60 9.24 2.35
CA THR A 61 15.59 10.50 3.08
C THR A 61 14.82 10.42 4.40
N TRP A 62 13.65 9.78 4.38
CA TRP A 62 12.69 9.75 5.49
C TRP A 62 12.64 8.40 6.21
N GLY A 63 13.49 7.45 5.81
CA GLY A 63 13.66 6.14 6.42
C GLY A 63 12.53 5.15 6.14
N GLY A 64 12.63 4.01 6.82
CA GLY A 64 11.62 2.97 6.86
C GLY A 64 11.91 1.80 5.92
N PRO A 65 11.82 0.55 6.40
CA PRO A 65 11.98 -0.62 5.55
C PRO A 65 10.77 -0.70 4.61
N PHE A 66 10.93 -0.15 3.41
CA PHE A 66 9.88 -0.13 2.38
C PHE A 66 10.47 -0.57 1.04
N GLU A 67 10.03 -1.72 0.56
CA GLU A 67 10.53 -2.33 -0.66
C GLU A 67 9.76 -1.83 -1.89
N ILE A 68 10.49 -1.49 -2.96
CA ILE A 68 9.90 -1.07 -4.24
C ILE A 68 10.31 -2.11 -5.27
N MET A 69 9.33 -2.85 -5.79
CA MET A 69 9.59 -3.98 -6.69
C MET A 69 8.86 -3.81 -8.01
N LYS A 70 9.44 -4.36 -9.08
CA LYS A 70 8.75 -4.48 -10.37
C LYS A 70 8.12 -5.87 -10.51
N THR A 71 6.91 -5.93 -11.03
CA THR A 71 6.28 -7.17 -11.50
C THR A 71 6.15 -7.17 -13.02
N VAL A 72 6.55 -8.27 -13.65
CA VAL A 72 6.35 -8.48 -15.10
C VAL A 72 4.92 -8.92 -15.39
N ASN A 73 4.27 -9.59 -14.44
CA ASN A 73 2.92 -10.11 -14.61
C ASN A 73 2.18 -10.06 -13.26
N PRO A 74 1.23 -9.12 -13.09
CA PRO A 74 0.45 -9.01 -11.87
C PRO A 74 -0.28 -10.29 -11.46
N ARG A 75 -0.76 -11.07 -12.45
CA ARG A 75 -1.43 -12.35 -12.20
C ARG A 75 -0.48 -13.37 -11.62
N HIS A 76 0.78 -13.40 -12.11
CA HIS A 76 1.80 -14.25 -11.52
C HIS A 76 2.13 -13.83 -10.08
N THR A 77 2.26 -12.53 -9.81
CA THR A 77 2.49 -12.00 -8.45
C THR A 77 1.36 -12.41 -7.50
N VAL A 78 0.10 -12.29 -7.92
CA VAL A 78 -1.07 -12.74 -7.15
C VAL A 78 -1.01 -14.25 -6.89
N ALA A 79 -0.77 -15.06 -7.93
CA ALA A 79 -0.69 -16.51 -7.79
C ALA A 79 0.45 -16.93 -6.85
N GLU A 80 1.62 -16.31 -6.96
CA GLU A 80 2.79 -16.59 -6.12
C GLU A 80 2.54 -16.20 -4.65
N TRP A 81 1.93 -15.04 -4.41
CA TRP A 81 1.56 -14.61 -3.06
C TRP A 81 0.66 -15.64 -2.37
N LYS A 82 -0.35 -16.13 -3.09
CA LYS A 82 -1.26 -17.17 -2.58
C LYS A 82 -0.55 -18.51 -2.38
N ARG A 83 0.34 -18.92 -3.28
CA ARG A 83 1.17 -20.13 -3.11
C ARG A 83 2.03 -20.07 -1.85
N ASN A 84 2.49 -18.89 -1.47
CA ASN A 84 3.25 -18.65 -0.24
C ASN A 84 2.37 -18.54 1.02
N GLY A 85 1.07 -18.85 0.91
CA GLY A 85 0.13 -18.86 2.03
C GLY A 85 -0.42 -17.48 2.39
N GLY A 86 -0.17 -16.45 1.58
CA GLY A 86 -0.68 -15.11 1.78
C GLY A 86 -2.14 -14.93 1.34
N ILE A 87 -2.75 -13.84 1.78
CA ILE A 87 -4.10 -13.38 1.43
C ILE A 87 -4.01 -12.26 0.40
N VAL A 88 -4.91 -12.27 -0.58
CA VAL A 88 -5.04 -11.22 -1.58
C VAL A 88 -6.34 -10.45 -1.35
N VAL A 89 -6.21 -9.16 -1.07
CA VAL A 89 -7.31 -8.22 -0.89
C VAL A 89 -7.36 -7.27 -2.07
N HIS A 90 -8.39 -7.34 -2.89
CA HIS A 90 -8.61 -6.43 -4.00
C HIS A 90 -9.54 -5.30 -3.59
N LEU A 91 -9.05 -4.06 -3.66
CA LEU A 91 -9.86 -2.88 -3.39
C LEU A 91 -10.63 -2.46 -4.64
N THR A 92 -11.95 -2.54 -4.57
CA THR A 92 -12.86 -2.26 -5.68
C THR A 92 -14.20 -1.76 -5.16
N MET A 93 -14.78 -0.75 -5.80
CA MET A 93 -16.10 -0.22 -5.43
C MET A 93 -17.24 -1.24 -5.58
N TYR A 94 -17.00 -2.36 -6.28
CA TYR A 94 -17.98 -3.44 -6.46
C TYR A 94 -17.91 -4.51 -5.35
N GLY A 95 -16.95 -4.40 -4.44
CA GLY A 95 -16.72 -5.37 -3.36
C GLY A 95 -17.69 -5.24 -2.19
N GLU A 96 -17.52 -6.13 -1.22
CA GLU A 96 -18.17 -6.04 0.09
C GLU A 96 -17.66 -4.79 0.83
N ASN A 97 -18.55 -3.98 1.38
CA ASN A 97 -18.15 -2.74 2.02
C ASN A 97 -17.33 -3.04 3.29
N ILE A 98 -16.24 -2.29 3.48
CA ILE A 98 -15.33 -2.45 4.61
C ILE A 98 -16.07 -2.33 5.94
N SER A 99 -15.89 -3.35 6.79
CA SER A 99 -16.45 -3.42 8.13
C SER A 99 -15.40 -3.92 9.12
N ASP A 100 -15.61 -3.64 10.41
CA ASP A 100 -14.71 -4.14 11.46
C ASP A 100 -14.74 -5.67 11.54
N GLU A 101 -15.88 -6.30 11.27
CA GLU A 101 -16.03 -7.75 11.22
C GLU A 101 -15.16 -8.36 10.11
N LEU A 102 -15.26 -7.83 8.88
CA LEU A 102 -14.47 -8.29 7.74
C LEU A 102 -12.96 -8.11 7.99
N LEU A 103 -12.57 -6.96 8.55
CA LEU A 103 -11.17 -6.71 8.92
C LEU A 103 -10.71 -7.67 10.02
N ASN A 104 -11.51 -7.90 11.06
CA ASN A 104 -11.15 -8.84 12.12
C ASN A 104 -11.02 -10.28 11.58
N LEU A 105 -11.88 -10.68 10.63
CA LEU A 105 -11.78 -11.96 9.94
C LEU A 105 -10.48 -12.09 9.13
N ILE A 106 -10.11 -11.08 8.35
CA ILE A 106 -8.81 -11.06 7.64
C ILE A 106 -7.67 -11.10 8.65
N LEU A 107 -7.80 -10.34 9.74
CA LEU A 107 -6.75 -10.23 10.73
C LEU A 107 -6.54 -11.54 11.52
N SER A 108 -7.59 -12.32 11.76
CA SER A 108 -7.53 -13.59 12.51
C SER A 108 -6.83 -14.72 11.75
N GLN A 109 -6.71 -14.61 10.42
CA GLN A 109 -6.02 -15.60 9.60
C GLN A 109 -4.51 -15.64 9.83
N ASN A 110 -3.94 -14.56 10.39
CA ASN A 110 -2.51 -14.42 10.66
C ASN A 110 -1.59 -14.72 9.46
N LYS A 111 -1.98 -14.22 8.28
CA LYS A 111 -1.25 -14.37 7.01
C LYS A 111 -0.77 -13.03 6.48
N ASP A 112 0.27 -13.07 5.65
CA ASP A 112 0.74 -11.90 4.89
C ASP A 112 -0.35 -11.43 3.91
N ILE A 113 -0.47 -10.12 3.72
CA ILE A 113 -1.54 -9.50 2.93
C ILE A 113 -0.97 -8.78 1.70
N LEU A 114 -1.51 -9.10 0.52
CA LEU A 114 -1.29 -8.35 -0.71
C LEU A 114 -2.54 -7.53 -1.01
N VAL A 115 -2.45 -6.22 -0.90
CA VAL A 115 -3.52 -5.27 -1.23
C VAL A 115 -3.39 -4.87 -2.70
N VAL A 116 -4.34 -5.22 -3.53
CA VAL A 116 -4.34 -4.89 -4.95
C VAL A 116 -5.19 -3.66 -5.20
N VAL A 117 -4.59 -2.65 -5.83
CA VAL A 117 -5.27 -1.40 -6.24
C VAL A 117 -5.14 -1.21 -7.74
N GLY A 118 -6.27 -0.92 -8.39
CA GLY A 118 -6.36 -0.75 -9.84
C GLY A 118 -6.33 0.70 -10.29
N GLY A 119 -5.80 0.92 -11.51
CA GLY A 119 -6.02 2.13 -12.30
C GLY A 119 -7.28 2.04 -13.17
N GLU A 120 -7.24 2.59 -14.38
CA GLU A 120 -8.42 2.71 -15.25
C GLU A 120 -9.08 1.38 -15.64
N LYS A 121 -8.30 0.30 -15.80
CA LYS A 121 -8.81 -1.01 -16.21
C LYS A 121 -8.29 -2.10 -15.28
N VAL A 122 -9.19 -2.64 -14.47
CA VAL A 122 -8.94 -3.83 -13.67
C VAL A 122 -9.40 -5.06 -14.44
N PRO A 123 -8.53 -6.06 -14.66
CA PRO A 123 -8.90 -7.26 -15.38
C PRO A 123 -9.82 -8.17 -14.53
N SER A 124 -10.78 -8.82 -15.19
CA SER A 124 -11.81 -9.65 -14.51
C SER A 124 -11.24 -10.80 -13.69
N TRP A 125 -10.08 -11.36 -14.09
CA TRP A 125 -9.44 -12.46 -13.35
C TRP A 125 -9.15 -12.09 -11.89
N LEU A 126 -8.88 -10.82 -11.60
CA LEU A 126 -8.52 -10.39 -10.24
C LEU A 126 -9.68 -10.58 -9.26
N TYR A 127 -10.93 -10.40 -9.72
CA TYR A 127 -12.11 -10.62 -8.89
C TYR A 127 -12.22 -12.08 -8.42
N TYR A 128 -11.84 -13.02 -9.27
CA TYR A 128 -11.91 -14.45 -8.99
C TYR A 128 -10.67 -14.99 -8.26
N GLU A 129 -9.51 -14.36 -8.44
CA GLU A 129 -8.26 -14.80 -7.80
C GLU A 129 -8.02 -14.16 -6.44
N SER A 130 -8.67 -13.03 -6.13
CA SER A 130 -8.60 -12.39 -4.81
C SER A 130 -9.40 -13.18 -3.78
N ASP A 131 -8.88 -13.26 -2.55
CA ASP A 131 -9.59 -13.89 -1.44
C ASP A 131 -10.71 -12.96 -0.92
N TYR A 132 -10.49 -11.65 -0.99
CA TYR A 132 -11.46 -10.63 -0.61
C TYR A 132 -11.55 -9.54 -1.67
N ASN A 133 -12.76 -9.21 -2.11
CA ASN A 133 -13.03 -8.01 -2.90
C ASN A 133 -13.72 -7.00 -1.98
N ILE A 134 -13.02 -5.92 -1.62
CA ILE A 134 -13.47 -4.98 -0.58
C ILE A 134 -13.71 -3.61 -1.19
N ALA A 135 -14.86 -3.02 -0.87
CA ALA A 135 -15.21 -1.66 -1.20
C ALA A 135 -14.91 -0.72 -0.03
N ILE A 136 -14.35 0.45 -0.33
CA ILE A 136 -14.22 1.55 0.62
C ILE A 136 -15.41 2.49 0.39
N GLY A 137 -16.59 2.00 0.75
CA GLY A 137 -17.83 2.50 0.16
C GLY A 137 -17.97 2.10 -1.32
N ASN A 138 -19.21 1.97 -1.77
CA ASN A 138 -19.54 1.51 -3.13
C ASN A 138 -19.74 2.70 -4.10
N GLN A 139 -19.06 3.82 -3.88
CA GLN A 139 -19.07 4.99 -4.76
C GLN A 139 -17.74 5.10 -5.52
N PRO A 140 -17.76 5.51 -6.81
CA PRO A 140 -16.53 5.69 -7.57
C PRO A 140 -15.70 6.86 -7.02
N HIS A 141 -14.45 6.59 -6.66
CA HIS A 141 -13.48 7.61 -6.21
C HIS A 141 -12.04 7.22 -6.60
N SER A 142 -11.05 7.52 -5.76
CA SER A 142 -9.63 7.21 -6.01
C SER A 142 -9.13 5.95 -5.31
N GLU A 143 -8.23 5.24 -5.98
CA GLU A 143 -7.40 4.16 -5.47
C GLU A 143 -6.47 4.61 -4.33
N VAL A 144 -6.03 5.88 -4.32
CA VAL A 144 -5.20 6.45 -3.24
C VAL A 144 -6.03 6.56 -1.97
N ALA A 145 -7.27 7.05 -2.08
CA ALA A 145 -8.19 7.16 -0.95
C ALA A 145 -8.61 5.79 -0.42
N ALA A 146 -8.91 4.85 -1.34
CA ALA A 146 -9.24 3.48 -0.97
C ALA A 146 -8.11 2.83 -0.17
N LEU A 147 -6.86 2.94 -0.66
CA LEU A 147 -5.70 2.38 0.01
C LEU A 147 -5.46 3.02 1.39
N ALA A 148 -5.51 4.34 1.48
CA ALA A 148 -5.28 5.05 2.74
C ALA A 148 -6.28 4.62 3.82
N ILE A 149 -7.58 4.59 3.48
CA ILE A 149 -8.64 4.19 4.43
C ILE A 149 -8.52 2.70 4.78
N PHE A 150 -8.24 1.83 3.81
CA PHE A 150 -8.06 0.41 4.08
C PHE A 150 -6.91 0.16 5.06
N LEU A 151 -5.74 0.77 4.81
CA LEU A 151 -4.57 0.60 5.67
C LEU A 151 -4.78 1.23 7.05
N ASP A 152 -5.37 2.43 7.15
CA ASP A 152 -5.71 3.07 8.43
C ASP A 152 -6.62 2.17 9.28
N ARG A 153 -7.65 1.58 8.67
CA ARG A 153 -8.54 0.65 9.40
C ARG A 153 -7.87 -0.68 9.74
N LEU A 154 -7.00 -1.19 8.87
CA LEU A 154 -6.24 -2.42 9.10
C LEU A 154 -5.27 -2.26 10.28
N PHE A 155 -4.56 -1.13 10.34
CA PHE A 155 -3.57 -0.82 11.38
C PHE A 155 -4.15 -0.07 12.59
N LYS A 156 -5.43 0.31 12.53
CA LYS A 156 -6.16 1.03 13.59
C LYS A 156 -5.49 2.35 13.97
N GLY A 157 -5.04 3.11 12.95
CA GLY A 157 -4.37 4.41 13.08
C GLY A 157 -2.96 4.39 13.67
N LYS A 158 -2.42 3.21 14.03
CA LYS A 158 -1.08 3.08 14.63
C LYS A 158 0.03 3.50 13.67
N GLU A 159 -0.18 3.31 12.38
CA GLU A 159 0.72 3.69 11.31
C GLU A 159 1.03 5.18 11.29
N LEU A 160 0.07 6.05 11.65
CA LEU A 160 0.24 7.50 11.68
C LEU A 160 1.21 7.99 12.76
N THR A 161 1.52 7.13 13.73
CA THR A 161 2.46 7.40 14.83
C THR A 161 3.77 6.63 14.67
N ARG A 162 3.97 5.93 13.56
CA ARG A 162 5.18 5.14 13.29
C ARG A 162 6.37 6.07 13.10
N GLU A 163 7.46 5.77 13.80
CA GLU A 163 8.74 6.43 13.61
C GLU A 163 9.72 5.52 12.86
N PHE A 164 10.47 6.13 11.95
CA PHE A 164 11.57 5.47 11.25
C PHE A 164 12.89 5.85 11.93
N HIS A 165 13.58 4.84 12.47
CA HIS A 165 14.81 5.05 13.22
C HIS A 165 16.00 5.37 12.30
N ASP A 166 15.97 4.84 11.08
CA ASP A 166 16.95 5.01 9.99
C ASP A 166 16.70 6.27 9.14
N ALA A 167 15.72 7.10 9.48
CA ALA A 167 15.41 8.32 8.75
C ALA A 167 16.51 9.37 8.88
N LYS A 168 16.98 9.93 7.75
CA LYS A 168 17.92 11.07 7.73
C LYS A 168 17.24 12.38 8.12
N LEU A 169 15.98 12.56 7.72
CA LEU A 169 15.15 13.73 8.04
C LEU A 169 13.89 13.32 8.80
N VAL A 170 13.51 14.13 9.78
CA VAL A 170 12.27 13.96 10.55
C VAL A 170 11.55 15.29 10.68
N VAL A 171 10.23 15.30 10.44
CA VAL A 171 9.37 16.46 10.70
C VAL A 171 9.05 16.51 12.19
N ILE A 172 9.24 17.67 12.82
CA ILE A 172 8.74 17.90 14.18
C ILE A 172 7.35 18.53 14.06
N PRO A 173 6.29 17.90 14.61
CA PRO A 173 4.94 18.47 14.56
C PRO A 173 4.90 19.87 15.16
N GLN A 174 4.30 20.83 14.45
CA GLN A 174 4.17 22.21 14.90
C GLN A 174 2.71 22.63 14.83
N LYS A 175 2.23 23.35 15.86
CA LYS A 175 0.90 24.00 15.80
C LYS A 175 0.82 25.02 14.66
N ARG A 176 1.94 25.72 14.38
CA ARG A 176 2.11 26.68 13.29
C ARG A 176 3.57 26.66 12.81
N GLY A 177 3.80 26.70 11.50
CA GLY A 177 5.15 26.68 10.91
C GLY A 177 5.60 25.30 10.43
N LYS A 178 6.86 25.21 10.00
CA LYS A 178 7.48 23.98 9.47
C LYS A 178 8.84 23.80 10.12
N LYS A 179 9.07 22.65 10.77
CA LYS A 179 10.35 22.30 11.37
C LYS A 179 10.76 20.90 10.92
N VAL A 180 11.92 20.79 10.30
CA VAL A 180 12.54 19.53 9.88
C VAL A 180 13.92 19.48 10.51
N VAL A 181 14.26 18.35 11.11
CA VAL A 181 15.59 18.11 11.70
C VAL A 181 16.28 16.99 10.94
N LYS A 182 17.61 17.07 10.84
CA LYS A 182 18.44 15.98 10.36
C LYS A 182 18.79 15.09 11.57
N LYS A 183 18.53 13.79 11.48
CA LYS A 183 19.06 12.82 12.44
C LYS A 183 20.51 12.52 12.05
N GLU A 184 21.39 12.52 13.05
CA GLU A 184 22.77 12.06 12.92
C GLU A 184 22.81 10.54 12.78
#